data_AF-A0A965UMX9-F1
#
_entry.id   AF-A0A965UMX9-F1
#
_cell.length_a   1.000
_cell.length_b   1.000
_cell.length_c   1.000
_cell.angle_alpha   90.00
_cell.angle_beta   90.00
_cell.angle_gamma   90.00
#
_symmetry.space_group_name_H-M   'P 1'
#
loop_
_entity.id
_entity.type
_entity.pdbx_description
1 polymer ?
#
loop_
_entity_poly.entity_id
_entity_poly.type
_entity_poly.pdbx_seq_one_letter_code
_entity_poly.pdbx_strand_id
1 'polypeptide(L)'
;EVAFGVLAEDFVNNYDSIVSDMAFKQGDMFNRNDYPTREQVMRKLGLHLYVADVPMQDFRCQIAQDLAEDLFENYNQQTQQIIDNIVDEQSERFIAVMESISHCCGVMETGDGKIRKRKIYDSTIQKAREMCETFKQFNLSNNQAMEEARASLEIVLNGVTAEEIRESDAVRAAVKDDIDDILAKFGRPATDSF
;
A
#
# COMPACT_ATOMS: atom_id res chain seq x y z
N GLU A 1 36.89 -15.62 19.39
CA GLU A 1 38.05 -15.01 20.08
C GLU A 1 38.42 -15.73 21.40
N VAL A 2 37.47 -15.96 22.32
CA VAL A 2 37.74 -16.63 23.62
C VAL A 2 38.45 -17.98 23.48
N ALA A 3 38.04 -18.84 22.54
CA ALA A 3 38.66 -20.15 22.33
C ALA A 3 40.12 -20.07 21.83
N PHE A 4 40.47 -19.05 21.03
CA PHE A 4 41.84 -18.87 20.55
C PHE A 4 42.77 -18.44 21.68
N GLY A 5 42.32 -17.51 22.53
CA GLY A 5 43.08 -17.07 23.70
C GLY A 5 43.38 -18.22 24.66
N VAL A 6 42.38 -19.04 24.99
CA VAL A 6 42.55 -20.21 25.87
C VAL A 6 43.53 -21.23 25.28
N LEU A 7 43.39 -21.57 23.99
CA LEU A 7 44.30 -22.53 23.34
C LEU A 7 45.72 -21.98 23.20
N ALA A 8 45.89 -20.68 22.94
CA ALA A 8 47.19 -20.04 22.89
C ALA A 8 47.85 -20.01 24.27
N GLU A 9 47.10 -19.70 25.33
CA GLU A 9 47.59 -19.76 26.72
C GLU A 9 47.97 -21.18 27.13
N ASP A 10 47.15 -22.18 26.81
CA ASP A 10 47.45 -23.59 27.09
C ASP A 10 48.72 -24.05 26.38
N PHE A 11 48.92 -23.66 25.12
CA PHE A 11 50.15 -23.95 24.39
C PHE A 11 51.37 -23.28 25.04
N VAL A 12 51.24 -22.01 25.39
CA VAL A 12 52.32 -21.20 25.99
C VAL A 12 52.66 -21.70 27.40
N ASN A 13 51.68 -22.19 28.18
CA ASN A 13 51.87 -22.80 29.49
C ASN A 13 52.65 -24.12 29.40
N ASN A 14 52.42 -24.91 28.35
CA ASN A 14 53.11 -26.18 28.13
C ASN A 14 54.44 -26.03 27.38
N TYR A 15 54.76 -24.83 26.89
CA TYR A 15 55.91 -24.59 26.00
C TYR A 15 57.25 -25.02 26.62
N ASP A 16 57.51 -24.67 27.88
CA ASP A 16 58.77 -25.05 28.52
C ASP A 16 58.91 -26.57 28.68
N SER A 17 57.81 -27.27 28.99
CA SER A 17 57.79 -28.74 29.02
C SER A 17 58.10 -29.35 27.66
N ILE A 18 57.54 -28.79 26.58
CA ILE A 18 57.79 -29.26 25.21
C ILE A 18 59.27 -29.08 24.85
N VAL A 19 59.90 -27.95 25.21
CA VAL A 19 61.32 -27.74 24.95
C VAL A 19 62.20 -28.68 25.79
N SER A 20 61.83 -28.94 27.04
CA SER A 20 62.51 -29.94 27.88
C SER A 20 62.41 -31.36 27.31
N ASP A 21 61.26 -31.76 26.78
CA ASP A 21 61.08 -33.05 26.11
C ASP A 21 61.93 -33.15 24.83
N MET A 22 62.07 -32.05 24.09
CA MET A 22 62.93 -31.99 22.91
C MET A 22 64.41 -32.08 23.26
N ALA A 23 64.83 -31.51 24.40
CA ALA A 23 66.19 -31.67 24.91
C ALA A 23 66.51 -33.14 25.22
N PHE A 24 65.55 -33.87 25.81
CA PHE A 24 65.70 -35.30 26.06
C PHE A 24 65.76 -36.13 24.77
N LYS A 25 64.94 -35.81 23.77
CA LYS A 25 64.88 -36.54 22.49
C LYS A 25 66.08 -36.29 21.58
N GLN A 26 66.62 -35.06 21.55
CA GLN A 26 67.73 -34.70 20.67
C GLN A 26 69.11 -34.92 21.28
N GLY A 27 69.20 -35.06 22.62
CA GLY A 27 70.46 -35.31 23.32
C GLY A 27 71.52 -34.27 22.97
N ASP A 28 72.68 -34.72 22.48
CA ASP A 28 73.83 -33.87 22.17
C ASP A 28 73.60 -32.87 21.03
N MET A 29 72.55 -33.06 20.21
CA MET A 29 72.19 -32.12 19.14
C MET A 29 71.28 -30.98 19.61
N PHE A 30 70.83 -31.00 20.86
CA PHE A 30 69.93 -29.98 21.37
C PHE A 30 70.65 -28.64 21.58
N ASN A 31 70.08 -27.57 21.04
CA ASN A 31 70.53 -26.20 21.28
C ASN A 31 69.35 -25.33 21.75
N ARG A 32 69.43 -24.81 23.00
CA ARG A 32 68.36 -23.98 23.58
C ARG A 32 68.17 -22.67 22.83
N ASN A 33 69.21 -22.12 22.18
CA ASN A 33 69.11 -20.86 21.44
C ASN A 33 68.25 -20.96 20.19
N ASP A 34 67.96 -22.18 19.71
CA ASP A 34 67.09 -22.42 18.57
C ASP A 34 65.60 -22.31 18.94
N TYR A 35 65.30 -22.21 20.25
CA TYR A 35 63.94 -22.10 20.77
C TYR A 35 63.66 -20.69 21.30
N PRO A 36 62.64 -19.98 20.77
CA PRO A 36 62.26 -18.66 21.26
C PRO A 36 61.75 -18.68 22.71
N THR A 37 61.75 -17.53 23.38
CA THR A 37 61.18 -17.42 24.73
C THR A 37 59.66 -17.47 24.71
N ARG A 38 59.06 -17.82 25.85
CA ARG A 38 57.60 -17.83 26.05
C ARG A 38 56.92 -16.53 25.58
N GLU A 39 57.51 -15.39 25.89
CA GLU A 39 57.03 -14.06 25.50
C GLU A 39 57.09 -13.83 23.98
N GLN A 40 58.15 -14.33 23.32
CA GLN A 40 58.30 -14.23 21.86
C GLN A 40 57.29 -15.12 21.13
N VAL A 41 57.01 -16.31 21.66
CA VAL A 41 55.98 -17.22 21.14
C VAL A 41 54.60 -16.59 21.26
N MET A 42 54.28 -16.04 22.45
CA MET A 42 53.00 -15.37 22.69
C MET A 42 52.78 -14.18 21.75
N ARG A 43 53.81 -13.36 21.51
CA ARG A 43 53.73 -12.21 20.59
C ARG A 43 53.53 -12.64 19.13
N LYS A 44 54.03 -13.81 18.73
CA LYS A 44 53.89 -14.33 17.37
C LYS A 44 52.54 -15.03 17.13
N LEU A 45 51.85 -15.46 18.19
CA LEU A 45 50.53 -16.08 18.12
C LEU A 45 49.39 -15.03 18.05
N GLY A 46 49.52 -14.07 17.13
CA GLY A 46 48.50 -13.03 16.90
C GLY A 46 47.67 -13.30 15.64
N LEU A 47 46.35 -13.40 15.79
CA LEU A 47 45.39 -13.38 14.69
C LEU A 47 44.57 -12.08 14.79
N HIS A 48 44.59 -11.28 13.73
CA HIS A 48 43.80 -10.06 13.62
C HIS A 48 42.72 -10.25 12.55
N LEU A 49 41.46 -10.25 12.97
CA LEU A 49 40.33 -10.21 12.05
C LEU A 49 40.02 -8.76 11.71
N TYR A 50 40.09 -8.41 10.42
CA TYR A 50 39.62 -7.13 9.93
C TYR A 50 38.27 -7.35 9.24
N VAL A 51 37.22 -6.78 9.81
CA VAL A 51 35.91 -6.67 9.14
C VAL A 51 35.83 -5.24 8.62
N ALA A 52 35.70 -5.10 7.30
CA ALA A 52 35.49 -3.82 6.64
C ALA A 52 34.12 -3.81 5.98
N ASP A 53 33.45 -2.66 6.02
CA ASP A 53 32.19 -2.46 5.32
C ASP A 53 32.41 -2.55 3.81
N VAL A 54 31.39 -3.05 3.11
CA VAL A 54 31.38 -3.07 1.64
C VAL A 54 31.32 -1.62 1.15
N PRO A 55 32.28 -1.16 0.33
CA PRO A 55 32.30 0.22 -0.17
C PRO A 55 31.02 0.56 -0.95
N MET A 56 30.52 1.79 -0.85
CA MET A 56 29.29 2.22 -1.54
C MET A 56 29.36 2.12 -3.07
N GLN A 57 30.57 2.13 -3.65
CA GLN A 57 30.79 1.96 -5.09
C GLN A 57 30.84 0.49 -5.54
N ASP A 58 30.64 -0.45 -4.62
CA ASP A 58 30.52 -1.87 -4.94
C ASP A 58 29.18 -2.14 -5.64
N PHE A 59 29.20 -2.93 -6.70
CA PHE A 59 28.01 -3.26 -7.48
C PHE A 59 26.90 -3.92 -6.65
N ARG A 60 27.23 -4.58 -5.53
CA ARG A 60 26.23 -5.17 -4.62
C ARG A 60 25.36 -4.10 -3.95
N CYS A 61 25.93 -2.94 -3.63
CA CYS A 61 25.19 -1.81 -3.09
C CYS A 61 24.34 -1.14 -4.18
N GLN A 62 24.84 -1.07 -5.42
CA GLN A 62 24.12 -0.51 -6.56
C GLN A 62 22.89 -1.34 -6.94
N ILE A 63 23.03 -2.67 -7.05
CA ILE A 63 21.89 -3.56 -7.37
C ILE A 63 20.77 -3.44 -6.32
N ALA A 64 21.14 -3.31 -5.04
CA ALA A 64 20.15 -3.12 -3.97
C ALA A 64 19.41 -1.79 -4.10
N GLN A 65 20.10 -0.73 -4.54
CA GLN A 65 19.50 0.57 -4.80
C GLN A 65 18.59 0.53 -6.03
N ASP A 66 19.06 -0.02 -7.15
CA ASP A 66 18.28 -0.15 -8.39
C ASP A 66 17.00 -0.97 -8.16
N LEU A 67 17.11 -2.08 -7.41
CA LEU A 67 15.94 -2.90 -7.05
C LEU A 67 14.98 -2.14 -6.13
N ALA A 68 15.49 -1.35 -5.18
CA ALA A 68 14.64 -0.56 -4.30
C ALA A 68 13.90 0.54 -5.08
N GLU A 69 14.56 1.17 -6.06
CA GLU A 69 13.96 2.14 -6.96
C GLU A 69 12.90 1.49 -7.85
N ASP A 70 13.20 0.35 -8.48
CA ASP A 70 12.24 -0.39 -9.31
C ASP A 70 11.00 -0.83 -8.49
N LEU A 71 11.20 -1.35 -7.27
CA LEU A 71 10.10 -1.68 -6.37
C LEU A 71 9.26 -0.44 -6.03
N PHE A 72 9.91 0.68 -5.71
CA PHE A 72 9.23 1.93 -5.38
C PHE A 72 8.38 2.43 -6.56
N GLU A 73 8.94 2.45 -7.77
CA GLU A 73 8.21 2.84 -8.98
C GLU A 73 7.02 1.93 -9.26
N ASN A 74 7.22 0.61 -9.17
CA ASN A 74 6.15 -0.36 -9.36
C ASN A 74 5.03 -0.19 -8.33
N TYR A 75 5.35 -0.01 -7.05
CA TYR A 75 4.35 0.22 -6.01
C TYR A 75 3.60 1.53 -6.19
N ASN A 76 4.26 2.59 -6.63
CA ASN A 76 3.60 3.85 -6.93
C ASN A 76 2.63 3.71 -8.10
N GLN A 77 3.04 3.04 -9.19
CA GLN A 77 2.16 2.79 -10.33
C GLN A 77 0.94 1.93 -9.94
N GLN A 78 1.16 0.86 -9.18
CA GLN A 78 0.06 0.02 -8.68
C GLN A 78 -0.88 0.79 -7.75
N THR A 79 -0.33 1.60 -6.84
CA THR A 79 -1.13 2.42 -5.92
C THR A 79 -1.97 3.43 -6.70
N GLN A 80 -1.38 4.09 -7.71
CA GLN A 80 -2.11 5.03 -8.55
C GLN A 80 -3.25 4.34 -9.31
N GLN A 81 -3.00 3.18 -9.91
CA GLN A 81 -4.05 2.40 -10.59
C GLN A 81 -5.17 1.99 -9.63
N ILE A 82 -4.85 1.60 -8.39
CA ILE A 82 -5.85 1.27 -7.38
C ILE A 82 -6.70 2.51 -7.05
N ILE A 83 -6.08 3.67 -6.85
CA ILE A 83 -6.79 4.92 -6.59
C ILE A 83 -7.71 5.27 -7.75
N ASP A 84 -7.21 5.22 -8.98
CA ASP A 84 -7.97 5.56 -10.18
C ASP A 84 -9.17 4.62 -10.35
N ASN A 85 -8.97 3.30 -10.22
CA ASN A 85 -10.05 2.32 -10.28
C ASN A 85 -11.10 2.53 -9.18
N ILE A 86 -10.69 2.89 -7.96
CA ILE A 86 -11.62 3.20 -6.87
C ILE A 86 -12.45 4.43 -7.25
N VAL A 87 -11.83 5.49 -7.77
CA VAL A 87 -12.54 6.71 -8.18
C VAL A 87 -13.56 6.42 -9.28
N ASP A 88 -13.19 5.62 -10.26
CA ASP A 88 -14.07 5.23 -11.38
C ASP A 88 -15.25 4.39 -10.87
N GLU A 89 -15.00 3.34 -10.08
CA GLU A 89 -16.05 2.49 -9.50
C GLU A 89 -17.03 3.30 -8.63
N GLN A 90 -16.51 4.24 -7.85
CA GLN A 90 -17.34 5.14 -7.06
C GLN A 90 -18.21 6.00 -7.99
N SER A 91 -17.63 6.65 -9.00
CA SER A 91 -18.36 7.49 -9.95
C SER A 91 -19.49 6.71 -10.64
N GLU A 92 -19.22 5.49 -11.10
CA GLU A 92 -20.22 4.60 -11.69
C GLU A 92 -21.36 4.25 -10.72
N ARG A 93 -21.03 3.88 -9.48
CA ARG A 93 -22.04 3.58 -8.45
C ARG A 93 -22.91 4.78 -8.14
N PHE A 94 -22.32 5.98 -8.09
CA PHE A 94 -23.05 7.22 -7.83
C PHE A 94 -24.02 7.54 -8.98
N ILE A 95 -23.56 7.45 -10.23
CA ILE A 95 -24.39 7.62 -11.43
C ILE A 95 -25.54 6.60 -11.44
N ALA A 96 -25.26 5.31 -11.18
CA ALA A 96 -26.27 4.27 -11.19
C ALA A 96 -27.40 4.50 -10.16
N VAL A 97 -27.08 5.08 -9.00
CA VAL A 97 -28.09 5.43 -7.99
C VAL A 97 -28.95 6.59 -8.48
N MET A 98 -28.36 7.64 -9.06
CA MET A 98 -29.09 8.77 -9.64
C MET A 98 -29.99 8.32 -10.79
N GLU A 99 -29.48 7.47 -11.69
CA GLU A 99 -30.26 6.86 -12.78
C GLU A 99 -31.44 6.03 -12.23
N SER A 100 -31.21 5.28 -11.16
CA SER A 100 -32.28 4.50 -10.50
C SER A 100 -33.40 5.41 -9.98
N ILE A 101 -33.06 6.53 -9.36
CA ILE A 101 -34.06 7.49 -8.87
C ILE A 101 -34.81 8.14 -10.05
N SER A 102 -34.10 8.67 -11.05
CA SER A 102 -34.73 9.25 -12.25
C SER A 102 -35.66 8.25 -12.94
N HIS A 103 -35.19 7.01 -13.11
CA HIS A 103 -35.97 5.91 -13.65
C HIS A 103 -37.22 5.60 -12.82
N CYS A 104 -37.16 5.65 -11.50
CA CYS A 104 -38.32 5.45 -10.62
C CYS A 104 -39.29 6.64 -10.60
N CYS A 105 -38.80 7.87 -10.82
CA CYS A 105 -39.64 9.06 -10.97
C CYS A 105 -40.36 9.11 -12.34
N GLY A 106 -39.84 8.39 -13.35
CA GLY A 106 -40.44 8.27 -14.66
C GLY A 106 -41.77 7.49 -14.75
N VAL A 107 -42.24 7.35 -15.98
CA VAL A 107 -43.49 6.65 -16.32
C VAL A 107 -43.23 5.32 -17.01
N MET A 108 -44.12 4.35 -16.83
CA MET A 108 -44.11 3.07 -17.52
C MET A 108 -45.33 2.95 -18.43
N GLU A 109 -45.13 2.43 -19.63
CA GLU A 109 -46.23 2.01 -20.50
C GLU A 109 -46.67 0.60 -20.10
N THR A 110 -47.96 0.46 -19.80
CA THR A 110 -48.56 -0.85 -19.52
C THR A 110 -48.93 -1.49 -20.86
N GLY A 111 -48.96 -2.83 -20.96
CA GLY A 111 -49.28 -3.57 -22.20
C GLY A 111 -50.62 -3.20 -22.86
N ASP A 112 -51.49 -2.48 -22.15
CA ASP A 112 -52.75 -1.92 -22.65
C ASP A 112 -52.63 -0.49 -23.24
N GLY A 113 -51.41 0.02 -23.47
CA GLY A 113 -51.16 1.38 -23.97
C GLY A 113 -51.41 2.50 -22.95
N LYS A 114 -51.61 2.17 -21.67
CA LYS A 114 -51.83 3.15 -20.59
C LYS A 114 -50.53 3.51 -19.90
N ILE A 115 -50.22 4.81 -19.84
CA ILE A 115 -49.08 5.36 -19.11
C ILE A 115 -49.41 5.37 -17.60
N ARG A 116 -48.57 4.71 -16.78
CA ARG A 116 -48.66 4.69 -15.32
C ARG A 116 -47.37 5.18 -14.68
N LYS A 117 -47.47 5.83 -13.53
CA LYS A 117 -46.30 6.26 -12.75
C LYS A 117 -45.62 5.05 -12.10
N ARG A 118 -44.29 5.02 -12.14
CA ARG A 118 -43.52 3.96 -11.48
C ARG A 118 -43.53 4.15 -9.96
N LYS A 119 -43.47 3.04 -9.24
CA LYS A 119 -43.42 3.04 -7.77
C LYS A 119 -42.00 3.39 -7.32
N ILE A 120 -41.91 4.38 -6.44
CA ILE A 120 -40.68 4.70 -5.70
C ILE A 120 -40.75 3.97 -4.37
N TYR A 121 -39.64 3.33 -4.00
CA TYR A 121 -39.47 2.67 -2.72
C TYR A 121 -38.61 3.53 -1.81
N ASP A 122 -38.91 3.51 -0.52
CA ASP A 122 -38.13 4.25 0.48
C ASP A 122 -36.66 3.79 0.51
N SER A 123 -36.44 2.49 0.28
CA SER A 123 -35.11 1.92 0.13
C SER A 123 -34.28 2.52 -1.00
N THR A 124 -34.88 3.06 -2.07
CA THR A 124 -34.14 3.73 -3.15
C THR A 124 -33.63 5.10 -2.70
N ILE A 125 -34.45 5.87 -1.98
CA ILE A 125 -34.07 7.19 -1.46
C ILE A 125 -33.05 7.05 -0.34
N GLN A 126 -33.24 6.07 0.55
CA GLN A 126 -32.32 5.77 1.64
C GLN A 126 -30.93 5.37 1.12
N LYS A 127 -30.85 4.51 0.10
CA LYS A 127 -29.58 4.16 -0.56
C LYS A 127 -28.84 5.37 -1.12
N ALA A 128 -29.56 6.33 -1.69
CA ALA A 128 -28.95 7.54 -2.23
C ALA A 128 -28.41 8.48 -1.15
N ARG A 129 -29.10 8.57 -0.01
CA ARG A 129 -28.61 9.30 1.17
C ARG A 129 -27.35 8.65 1.75
N GLU A 130 -27.37 7.33 1.95
CA GLU A 130 -26.21 6.57 2.43
C GLU A 130 -25.00 6.74 1.50
N MET A 131 -25.23 6.77 0.19
CA MET A 131 -24.18 7.04 -0.79
C MET A 131 -23.62 8.45 -0.63
N CYS A 132 -24.47 9.47 -0.51
CA CYS A 132 -24.04 10.86 -0.30
C CYS A 132 -23.22 11.02 0.99
N GLU A 133 -23.58 10.33 2.07
CA GLU A 133 -22.82 10.33 3.33
C GLU A 133 -21.47 9.62 3.19
N THR A 134 -21.44 8.47 2.52
CA THR A 134 -20.22 7.69 2.28
C THR A 134 -19.21 8.49 1.46
N PHE A 135 -19.66 9.12 0.38
CA PHE A 135 -18.83 9.96 -0.48
C PHE A 135 -18.23 11.15 0.26
N LYS A 136 -19.02 11.78 1.14
CA LYS A 136 -18.56 12.91 1.96
C LYS A 136 -17.41 12.52 2.89
N GLN A 137 -17.39 11.28 3.37
CA GLN A 137 -16.33 10.77 4.24
C GLN A 137 -15.11 10.25 3.47
N PHE A 138 -15.29 9.87 2.20
CA PHE A 138 -14.30 9.13 1.41
C PHE A 138 -14.03 9.80 0.05
N ASN A 139 -13.47 11.01 0.08
CA ASN A 139 -13.02 11.72 -1.13
C ASN A 139 -11.50 11.62 -1.29
N LEU A 140 -10.99 10.42 -1.62
CA LEU A 140 -9.55 10.15 -1.73
C LEU A 140 -8.83 10.99 -2.81
N SER A 141 -9.53 11.35 -3.88
CA SER A 141 -8.97 12.04 -5.06
C SER A 141 -9.24 13.55 -5.08
N ASN A 142 -10.00 14.08 -4.10
CA ASN A 142 -10.50 15.46 -4.12
C ASN A 142 -11.13 15.84 -5.48
N ASN A 143 -11.89 14.93 -6.08
CA ASN A 143 -12.52 15.20 -7.37
C ASN A 143 -13.64 16.23 -7.17
N GLN A 144 -13.35 17.47 -7.57
CA GLN A 144 -14.24 18.63 -7.46
C GLN A 144 -15.62 18.37 -8.10
N ALA A 145 -15.65 17.75 -9.28
CA ALA A 145 -16.89 17.49 -10.01
C ALA A 145 -17.80 16.50 -9.27
N MET A 146 -17.22 15.45 -8.68
CA MET A 146 -17.98 14.47 -7.89
C MET A 146 -18.51 15.08 -6.59
N GLU A 147 -17.73 15.95 -5.93
CA GLU A 147 -18.20 16.65 -4.73
C GLU A 147 -19.35 17.61 -5.04
N GLU A 148 -19.28 18.33 -6.16
CA GLU A 148 -20.37 19.21 -6.62
C GLU A 148 -21.65 18.43 -6.96
N ALA A 149 -21.51 17.27 -7.60
CA ALA A 149 -22.63 16.38 -7.89
C ALA A 149 -23.27 15.83 -6.61
N ARG A 150 -22.45 15.38 -5.65
CA ARG A 150 -22.86 14.91 -4.33
C ARG A 150 -23.58 16.00 -3.53
N ALA A 151 -23.04 17.21 -3.50
CA ALA A 151 -23.66 18.35 -2.83
C ALA A 151 -25.02 18.72 -3.45
N SER A 152 -25.10 18.69 -4.78
CA SER A 152 -26.36 18.94 -5.50
C SER A 152 -27.41 17.87 -5.18
N LEU A 153 -27.02 16.58 -5.18
CA LEU A 153 -27.91 15.48 -4.85
C LEU A 153 -28.38 15.54 -3.38
N GLU A 154 -27.50 15.88 -2.44
CA GLU A 154 -27.87 16.06 -1.02
C GLU A 154 -28.92 17.16 -0.87
N ILE A 155 -28.82 18.26 -1.60
CA ILE A 155 -29.81 19.35 -1.59
C ILE A 155 -31.17 18.86 -2.11
N VAL A 156 -31.18 18.14 -3.23
CA VAL A 156 -32.41 17.62 -3.86
C VAL A 156 -33.11 16.60 -2.98
N LEU A 157 -32.35 15.74 -2.30
CA LEU A 157 -32.89 14.71 -1.40
C LEU A 157 -33.17 15.22 0.02
N ASN A 158 -32.80 16.46 0.34
CA ASN A 158 -33.02 17.04 1.66
C ASN A 158 -34.51 17.31 1.89
N GLY A 159 -35.07 16.68 2.92
CA GLY A 159 -36.48 16.84 3.26
C GLY A 159 -37.47 16.06 2.38
N VAL A 160 -37.03 15.46 1.27
CA VAL A 160 -37.90 14.67 0.38
C VAL A 160 -38.04 13.23 0.87
N THR A 161 -39.27 12.75 1.09
CA THR A 161 -39.55 11.34 1.42
C THR A 161 -40.17 10.57 0.25
N ALA A 162 -40.08 9.24 0.27
CA ALA A 162 -40.72 8.42 -0.75
C ALA A 162 -42.26 8.54 -0.73
N GLU A 163 -42.88 8.87 0.41
CA GLU A 163 -44.30 9.21 0.48
C GLU A 163 -44.61 10.50 -0.30
N GLU A 164 -43.85 11.57 -0.07
CA GLU A 164 -44.08 12.87 -0.74
C GLU A 164 -43.97 12.77 -2.26
N ILE A 165 -43.01 11.99 -2.78
CA ILE A 165 -42.87 11.76 -4.23
C ILE A 165 -44.03 10.91 -4.79
N ARG A 166 -44.72 10.13 -3.96
CA ARG A 166 -45.94 9.39 -4.36
C ARG A 166 -47.19 10.27 -4.31
N GLU A 167 -47.26 11.20 -3.36
CA GLU A 167 -48.43 12.05 -3.12
C GLU A 167 -48.46 13.30 -4.01
N SER A 168 -47.30 13.85 -4.38
CA SER A 168 -47.20 15.09 -5.15
C SER A 168 -46.49 14.89 -6.50
N ASP A 169 -47.23 15.14 -7.58
CA ASP A 169 -46.69 15.12 -8.93
C ASP A 169 -45.69 16.24 -9.19
N ALA A 170 -45.87 17.38 -8.54
CA ALA A 170 -44.95 18.50 -8.63
C ALA A 170 -43.59 18.14 -8.02
N VAL A 171 -43.58 17.51 -6.84
CA VAL A 171 -42.35 17.04 -6.17
C VAL A 171 -41.66 15.96 -7.01
N ARG A 172 -42.43 15.03 -7.57
CA ARG A 172 -41.90 14.00 -8.47
C ARG A 172 -41.25 14.55 -9.73
N ALA A 173 -41.86 15.55 -10.36
CA ALA A 173 -41.29 16.19 -11.54
C ALA A 173 -40.02 16.97 -11.18
N ALA A 174 -40.05 17.78 -10.11
CA ALA A 174 -38.89 18.55 -9.66
C ALA A 174 -37.69 17.66 -9.33
N VAL A 175 -37.88 16.60 -8.53
CA VAL A 175 -36.80 15.67 -8.17
C VAL A 175 -36.23 14.97 -9.41
N LYS A 176 -37.07 14.63 -10.38
CA LYS A 176 -36.63 14.00 -11.62
C LYS A 176 -35.80 14.98 -12.45
N ASP A 177 -36.29 16.18 -12.66
CA ASP A 177 -35.64 17.20 -13.49
C ASP A 177 -34.30 17.62 -12.86
N ASP A 178 -34.25 17.83 -11.55
CA ASP A 178 -33.01 18.16 -10.84
C ASP A 178 -31.97 17.03 -10.92
N ILE A 179 -32.38 15.77 -10.80
CA ILE A 179 -31.48 14.61 -10.93
C ILE A 179 -31.04 14.42 -12.38
N ASP A 180 -31.93 14.60 -13.35
CA ASP A 180 -31.60 14.55 -14.78
C ASP A 180 -30.60 15.65 -15.15
N ASP A 181 -30.71 16.85 -14.56
CA ASP A 181 -29.75 17.95 -14.74
C ASP A 181 -28.37 17.64 -14.14
N ILE A 182 -28.33 16.98 -12.98
CA ILE A 182 -27.07 16.49 -12.39
C ILE A 182 -26.47 15.41 -13.30
N LEU A 183 -27.26 14.42 -13.73
CA LEU A 183 -26.82 13.38 -14.66
C LEU A 183 -26.36 13.95 -16.01
N ALA A 184 -26.97 15.01 -16.52
CA ALA A 184 -26.55 15.64 -17.75
C ALA A 184 -25.18 16.33 -17.62
N LYS A 185 -24.88 16.88 -16.43
CA LYS A 185 -23.61 17.54 -16.13
C LYS A 185 -22.48 16.56 -15.82
N PHE A 186 -22.79 15.43 -15.17
CA PHE A 186 -21.78 14.52 -14.61
C PHE A 186 -21.83 13.09 -15.16
N GLY A 187 -22.93 12.68 -15.79
CA GLY A 187 -23.20 11.32 -16.26
C GLY A 187 -22.80 11.04 -17.71
N ARG A 188 -22.15 11.98 -18.41
CA ARG A 188 -21.42 11.62 -19.65
C ARG A 188 -20.06 11.05 -19.26
N PRO A 189 -19.80 9.75 -19.44
CA PRO A 189 -18.43 9.28 -19.46
C PRO A 189 -17.70 10.02 -20.58
N ALA A 190 -16.47 10.46 -20.30
CA ALA A 190 -15.56 11.00 -21.30
C ALA A 190 -15.15 9.89 -22.27
N THR A 191 -16.06 9.46 -23.15
CA THR A 191 -15.76 8.67 -24.33
C THR A 191 -15.89 9.57 -25.53
N ASP A 192 -14.95 10.52 -25.66
CA ASP A 192 -14.64 11.23 -26.90
C ASP A 192 -13.23 11.84 -26.75
N SER A 193 -12.23 10.97 -26.69
CA SER A 193 -10.84 11.36 -26.96
C SER A 193 -10.16 10.25 -27.76
N PHE A 194 -10.29 10.41 -29.07
CA PHE A 194 -9.46 9.98 -30.22
C PHE A 194 -8.60 8.72 -30.12
#